data_AF-A0A2W2GQQ2-F1
#
_entry.id   AF-A0A2W2GQQ2-F1
#
_cell.length_a   1.000
_cell.length_b   1.000
_cell.length_c   1.000
_cell.angle_alpha   90.00
_cell.angle_beta   90.00
_cell.angle_gamma   90.00
#
_symmetry.space_group_name_H-M   'P 1'
#
loop_
_entity.id
_entity.type
_entity.pdbx_description
1 polymer ?
#
loop_
_entity_poly.entity_id
_entity_poly.type
_entity_poly.pdbx_seq_one_letter_code
_entity_poly.pdbx_strand_id
1 'polypeptide(L)'
;MLSAHIVPLLITTDLPAQAELTEFGELLAGAVRALPAGGGTTFPGHLHGGVFWLGRPAPPGAPPPAAEELRFAALLGFLSAAGPGLTAREVAAAARAAIVPAVTARYGDLGGPPAVITIRADDVRERTPDDAIRVATPPPEAQEQPTAAITV
;
A
#
# COMPACT_ATOMS: atom_id res chain seq x y z
N MET A 1 18.05 -4.40 20.16
CA MET A 1 18.44 -3.42 19.12
C MET A 1 17.25 -3.20 18.20
N LEU A 2 17.01 -1.96 17.76
CA LEU A 2 16.00 -1.66 16.74
C LEU A 2 16.58 -2.05 15.38
N SER A 3 15.81 -2.82 14.60
CA SER A 3 16.12 -3.15 13.21
C SER A 3 15.22 -2.31 12.32
N ALA A 4 15.80 -1.64 11.32
CA ALA A 4 15.06 -0.93 10.28
C ALA A 4 15.19 -1.69 8.97
N HIS A 5 14.08 -1.86 8.26
CA HIS A 5 14.02 -2.56 6.98
C HIS A 5 13.32 -1.71 5.93
N ILE A 6 13.85 -1.79 4.71
CA ILE A 6 13.21 -1.26 3.51
C ILE A 6 12.96 -2.48 2.62
N VAL A 7 11.69 -2.81 2.41
CA VAL A 7 11.26 -4.00 1.69
C VAL A 7 10.60 -3.58 0.38
N PRO A 8 11.19 -3.86 -0.80
CA PRO A 8 10.54 -3.65 -2.08
C PRO A 8 9.35 -4.61 -2.23
N LEU A 9 8.18 -4.08 -2.60
CA LEU A 9 6.93 -4.84 -2.71
C LEU A 9 6.28 -4.67 -4.08
N LEU A 10 5.71 -5.76 -4.56
CA LEU A 10 4.62 -5.76 -5.54
C LEU A 10 3.33 -6.17 -4.81
N ILE A 11 2.29 -5.36 -4.95
CA ILE A 11 0.94 -5.69 -4.51
C ILE A 11 0.07 -5.79 -5.76
N THR A 12 -0.69 -6.85 -5.91
CA THR A 12 -1.66 -6.98 -7.02
C THR A 12 -3.00 -7.47 -6.53
N THR A 13 -4.06 -6.95 -7.12
CA THR A 13 -5.43 -7.40 -6.85
C THR A 13 -6.31 -7.07 -8.04
N ASP A 14 -7.36 -7.87 -8.23
CA ASP A 14 -8.49 -7.44 -9.04
C ASP A 14 -9.25 -6.33 -8.30
N LEU A 15 -9.81 -5.37 -9.04
CA LEU A 15 -10.69 -4.32 -8.54
C LEU A 15 -11.86 -4.13 -9.54
N PRO A 16 -13.03 -3.66 -9.09
CA PRO A 16 -14.06 -3.17 -10.00
C PRO A 16 -13.48 -2.15 -10.98
N ALA A 17 -13.89 -2.20 -12.24
CA ALA A 17 -13.32 -1.36 -13.29
C ALA A 17 -13.48 0.15 -13.04
N GLN A 18 -14.50 0.51 -12.26
CA GLN A 18 -14.84 1.85 -11.77
C GLN A 18 -14.15 2.23 -10.44
N ALA A 19 -13.32 1.35 -9.87
CA ALA A 19 -12.58 1.68 -8.66
C ALA A 19 -11.53 2.76 -8.95
N GLU A 20 -11.39 3.71 -8.03
CA GLU A 20 -10.38 4.76 -8.16
C GLU A 20 -9.02 4.27 -7.64
N LEU A 21 -7.99 4.35 -8.47
CA LEU A 21 -6.64 3.92 -8.10
C LEU A 21 -6.06 4.77 -6.96
N THR A 22 -6.40 6.07 -6.89
CA THR A 22 -6.00 6.94 -5.78
C THR A 22 -6.54 6.41 -4.45
N GLU A 23 -7.82 6.06 -4.40
CA GLU A 23 -8.46 5.51 -3.20
C GLU A 23 -7.84 4.16 -2.82
N PHE A 24 -7.58 3.29 -3.81
CA PHE A 24 -6.88 2.04 -3.57
C PHE A 24 -5.49 2.27 -2.97
N GLY A 25 -4.72 3.21 -3.53
CA GLY A 25 -3.42 3.60 -3.02
C GLY A 25 -3.46 4.10 -1.57
N GLU A 26 -4.39 4.98 -1.26
CA GLU A 26 -4.62 5.50 0.10
C GLU A 26 -5.01 4.40 1.08
N LEU A 27 -5.86 3.46 0.66
CA LEU A 27 -6.22 2.29 1.45
C LEU A 27 -5.00 1.46 1.81
N LEU A 28 -4.12 1.17 0.84
CA LEU A 28 -2.88 0.43 1.08
C LEU A 28 -1.94 1.18 2.03
N ALA A 29 -1.76 2.48 1.81
CA ALA A 29 -0.92 3.34 2.63
C ALA A 29 -1.43 3.45 4.08
N GLY A 30 -2.76 3.51 4.26
CA GLY A 30 -3.42 3.50 5.56
C GLY A 30 -3.31 2.15 6.27
N ALA A 31 -3.52 1.04 5.54
CA ALA A 31 -3.46 -0.31 6.10
C ALA A 31 -2.09 -0.61 6.71
N VAL A 32 -1.00 -0.18 6.07
CA VAL A 32 0.36 -0.46 6.57
C VAL A 32 0.85 0.51 7.65
N ARG A 33 0.07 1.54 8.01
CA ARG A 33 0.48 2.53 9.02
C ARG A 33 0.74 1.86 10.38
N ALA A 34 -0.01 0.82 10.71
CA ALA A 34 0.14 0.00 11.90
C ALA A 34 0.18 -1.48 11.52
N LEU A 35 1.39 -2.02 11.36
CA LEU A 35 1.62 -3.41 10.97
C LEU A 35 1.48 -4.34 12.16
N PRO A 36 0.75 -5.46 12.04
CA PRO A 36 0.61 -6.41 13.14
C PRO A 36 1.94 -7.13 13.42
N ALA A 37 2.28 -7.23 14.70
CA ALA A 37 3.37 -8.06 15.20
C ALA A 37 2.82 -9.30 15.93
N GLY A 38 3.72 -10.23 16.25
CA GLY A 38 3.39 -11.32 17.16
C GLY A 38 2.89 -10.81 18.52
N GLY A 39 1.94 -11.53 19.12
CA GLY A 39 1.46 -11.23 20.48
C GLY A 39 0.51 -10.03 20.59
N GLY A 40 -0.15 -9.62 19.50
CA GLY A 40 -1.19 -8.57 19.53
C GLY A 40 -0.65 -7.13 19.59
N THR A 41 0.65 -6.95 19.38
CA THR A 41 1.28 -5.63 19.27
C THR A 41 1.33 -5.17 17.81
N THR A 42 1.59 -3.88 17.59
CA THR A 42 1.80 -3.33 16.24
C THR A 42 3.11 -2.55 16.17
N PHE A 43 3.64 -2.39 14.95
CA PHE A 43 4.78 -1.54 14.66
C PHE A 43 4.49 -0.63 13.46
N PRO A 44 5.11 0.56 13.40
CA PRO A 44 4.83 1.50 12.31
C PRO A 44 5.41 1.01 10.98
N GLY A 45 4.62 1.17 9.92
CA GLY A 45 5.04 0.96 8.53
C GLY A 45 4.80 2.22 7.68
N HIS A 46 5.68 2.45 6.71
CA HIS A 46 5.58 3.56 5.77
C HIS A 46 5.76 3.03 4.35
N LEU A 47 4.70 3.08 3.56
CA LEU A 47 4.72 2.71 2.15
C LEU A 47 5.01 3.94 1.30
N HIS A 48 5.80 3.77 0.26
CA HIS A 48 5.91 4.72 -0.84
C HIS A 48 6.00 3.97 -2.16
N GLY A 49 5.28 4.43 -3.18
CA GLY A 49 5.23 3.73 -4.46
C GLY A 49 4.35 4.38 -5.50
N GLY A 50 4.01 3.62 -6.52
CA GLY A 50 3.06 4.00 -7.57
C GLY A 50 2.00 2.91 -7.74
N VAL A 51 0.73 3.32 -7.82
CA VAL A 51 -0.40 2.46 -8.20
C VAL A 51 -0.82 2.69 -9.64
N PHE A 52 -1.16 1.62 -10.33
CA PHE A 52 -1.51 1.64 -11.76
C PHE A 52 -2.36 0.43 -12.13
N TRP A 53 -3.02 0.53 -13.28
CA TRP A 53 -3.72 -0.60 -13.89
C TRP A 53 -2.73 -1.47 -14.67
N LEU A 54 -2.73 -2.77 -14.44
CA LEU A 54 -2.04 -3.75 -15.28
C LEU A 54 -2.87 -4.04 -16.53
N GLY A 55 -2.27 -3.84 -17.70
CA GLY A 55 -2.90 -4.07 -19.00
C GLY A 55 -2.93 -2.82 -19.87
N ARG A 56 -3.50 -2.93 -21.06
CA ARG A 56 -3.58 -1.82 -22.01
C ARG A 56 -4.70 -0.85 -21.59
N PRO A 57 -4.46 0.48 -21.61
CA PRO A 57 -5.52 1.46 -21.48
C PRO A 57 -6.63 1.22 -22.52
N ALA A 58 -7.88 1.47 -22.14
CA ALA A 58 -8.97 1.42 -23.09
C ALA A 58 -8.72 2.46 -24.21
N PRO A 59 -8.98 2.12 -25.49
CA PRO A 59 -8.81 3.07 -26.57
C PRO A 59 -9.77 4.25 -26.41
N PRO A 60 -9.41 5.45 -26.91
CA PRO A 60 -10.30 6.61 -26.88
C PRO A 60 -11.64 6.28 -27.55
N GLY A 61 -12.74 6.60 -26.87
CA GLY A 61 -14.09 6.32 -27.37
C GLY A 61 -14.58 4.89 -27.15
N ALA A 62 -13.83 4.04 -26.44
CA ALA A 62 -14.35 2.78 -25.94
C ALA A 62 -15.58 3.02 -25.03
N PRO A 63 -16.58 2.12 -25.07
CA PRO A 63 -17.65 2.16 -24.09
C PRO A 63 -17.06 2.00 -22.68
N PRO A 64 -17.68 2.61 -21.65
CA PRO A 64 -17.26 2.38 -20.28
C PRO A 64 -17.33 0.88 -19.95
N PRO A 65 -16.40 0.36 -19.13
CA PRO A 65 -16.44 -1.03 -18.70
C PRO A 65 -17.74 -1.33 -17.95
N ALA A 66 -18.18 -2.59 -18.02
CA ALA A 66 -19.38 -3.02 -17.29
C ALA A 66 -19.16 -2.91 -15.78
N ALA A 67 -20.24 -2.72 -15.00
CA ALA A 67 -20.14 -2.50 -13.56
C ALA A 67 -19.55 -3.71 -12.80
N GLU A 68 -19.75 -4.90 -13.35
CA GLU A 68 -19.24 -6.19 -12.89
C GLU A 68 -17.85 -6.54 -13.44
N GLU A 69 -17.30 -5.73 -14.35
CA GLU A 69 -15.98 -5.99 -14.94
C GLU A 69 -14.88 -5.74 -13.91
N LEU A 70 -13.97 -6.70 -13.79
CA LEU A 70 -12.78 -6.57 -12.95
C LEU A 70 -11.57 -6.17 -13.79
N ARG A 71 -10.74 -5.30 -13.22
CA ARG A 71 -9.46 -4.87 -13.78
C ARG A 71 -8.37 -5.15 -12.77
N PHE A 72 -7.19 -5.51 -13.29
CA PHE A 72 -6.07 -5.89 -12.45
C PHE A 72 -5.27 -4.65 -12.05
N ALA A 73 -5.26 -4.32 -10.76
CA ALA A 73 -4.49 -3.21 -10.20
C ALA A 73 -3.16 -3.70 -9.61
N ALA A 74 -2.14 -2.86 -9.69
CA ALA A 74 -0.85 -3.10 -9.08
C ALA A 74 -0.33 -1.88 -8.30
N LEU A 75 0.44 -2.16 -7.25
CA LEU A 75 1.33 -1.22 -6.60
C LEU A 75 2.77 -1.76 -6.68
N LEU A 76 3.68 -0.93 -7.17
CA LEU A 76 5.12 -1.13 -7.00
C LEU A 76 5.67 -0.08 -6.04
N GLY A 77 6.41 -0.51 -5.02
CA GLY A 77 6.89 0.42 -4.01
C GLY A 77 7.84 -0.20 -3.00
N PHE A 78 8.16 0.58 -1.98
CA PHE A 78 8.95 0.13 -0.85
C PHE A 78 8.18 0.37 0.45
N LEU A 79 8.21 -0.63 1.32
CA LEU A 79 7.70 -0.55 2.68
C LEU A 79 8.86 -0.43 3.65
N SER A 80 8.90 0.69 4.36
CA SER A 80 9.86 0.93 5.44
C SER A 80 9.21 0.62 6.78
N ALA A 81 9.88 -0.16 7.63
CA ALA A 81 9.41 -0.46 8.98
C ALA A 81 10.59 -0.54 9.95
N ALA A 82 10.37 -0.16 11.21
CA ALA A 82 11.37 -0.25 12.26
C ALA A 82 10.78 -0.89 13.52
N GLY A 83 11.53 -1.81 14.13
CA GLY A 83 11.07 -2.53 15.32
C GLY A 83 12.12 -3.49 15.87
N PRO A 84 11.94 -3.96 17.12
CA PRO A 84 12.90 -4.85 17.75
C PRO A 84 12.90 -6.23 17.06
N GLY A 85 14.06 -6.64 16.56
CA GLY A 85 14.24 -7.99 16.02
C GLY A 85 13.52 -8.29 14.70
N LEU A 86 12.91 -7.28 14.06
CA LEU A 86 12.23 -7.47 12.79
C LEU A 86 13.18 -8.00 11.71
N THR A 87 12.64 -8.82 10.82
CA THR A 87 13.25 -9.26 9.56
C THR A 87 12.42 -8.79 8.37
N ALA A 88 13.02 -8.68 7.18
CA ALA A 88 12.28 -8.32 5.96
C ALA A 88 11.10 -9.27 5.68
N ARG A 89 11.25 -10.57 6.02
CA ARG A 89 10.18 -11.57 5.90
C ARG A 89 9.00 -11.26 6.82
N GLU A 90 9.26 -10.88 8.07
CA GLU A 90 8.21 -10.52 9.02
C GLU A 90 7.51 -9.23 8.62
N VAL A 91 8.26 -8.24 8.11
CA VAL A 91 7.67 -7.00 7.57
C VAL A 91 6.73 -7.31 6.39
N ALA A 92 7.13 -8.15 5.45
CA ALA A 92 6.27 -8.56 4.33
C ALA A 92 5.04 -9.36 4.79
N ALA A 93 5.21 -10.27 5.75
CA ALA A 93 4.11 -11.04 6.31
C ALA A 93 3.10 -10.14 7.04
N ALA A 94 3.58 -9.16 7.81
CA ALA A 94 2.74 -8.18 8.48
C ALA A 94 2.01 -7.27 7.49
N ALA A 95 2.69 -6.84 6.41
CA ALA A 95 2.08 -6.07 5.34
C ALA A 95 0.91 -6.83 4.70
N ARG A 96 1.13 -8.11 4.37
CA ARG A 96 0.05 -8.99 3.86
C ARG A 96 -1.11 -9.10 4.85
N ALA A 97 -0.81 -9.30 6.13
CA ALA A 97 -1.82 -9.44 7.18
C ALA A 97 -2.64 -8.16 7.40
N ALA A 98 -2.08 -6.98 7.10
CA ALA A 98 -2.79 -5.71 7.16
C ALA A 98 -3.57 -5.38 5.88
N ILE A 99 -2.95 -5.61 4.71
CA ILE A 99 -3.51 -5.23 3.41
C ILE A 99 -4.71 -6.09 3.03
N VAL A 100 -4.61 -7.42 3.17
CA VAL A 100 -5.67 -8.34 2.75
C VAL A 100 -7.02 -7.98 3.39
N PRO A 101 -7.15 -7.87 4.73
CA PRO A 101 -8.44 -7.52 5.33
C PRO A 101 -8.90 -6.11 4.97
N ALA A 102 -7.99 -5.14 4.78
CA ALA A 102 -8.36 -3.78 4.39
C ALA A 102 -8.99 -3.75 2.98
N VAL A 103 -8.37 -4.43 2.01
CA VAL A 103 -8.91 -4.53 0.64
C VAL A 103 -10.22 -5.30 0.63
N THR A 104 -10.30 -6.44 1.33
CA THR A 104 -11.54 -7.21 1.42
C THR A 104 -12.67 -6.42 2.09
N ALA A 105 -12.38 -5.63 3.12
CA ALA A 105 -13.38 -4.77 3.75
C ALA A 105 -13.89 -3.68 2.81
N ARG A 106 -13.03 -3.14 1.93
CA ARG A 106 -13.39 -2.05 1.03
C ARG A 106 -14.09 -2.51 -0.25
N TYR A 107 -13.68 -3.64 -0.83
CA TYR A 107 -14.12 -4.07 -2.16
C TYR A 107 -14.84 -5.43 -2.15
N GLY A 108 -14.94 -6.09 -1.01
CA GLY A 108 -15.57 -7.41 -0.88
C GLY A 108 -14.65 -8.56 -1.32
N ASP A 109 -15.26 -9.71 -1.61
CA ASP A 109 -14.58 -10.85 -2.18
C ASP A 109 -14.54 -10.71 -3.71
N LEU A 110 -13.32 -10.60 -4.26
CA LEU A 110 -13.06 -10.39 -5.69
C LEU A 110 -12.58 -11.68 -6.37
N GLY A 111 -12.80 -12.83 -5.76
CA GLY A 111 -12.37 -14.14 -6.26
C GLY A 111 -10.98 -14.57 -5.76
N GLY A 112 -10.24 -13.67 -5.12
CA GLY A 112 -8.97 -13.96 -4.47
C GLY A 112 -8.46 -12.80 -3.60
N PRO A 113 -7.63 -13.08 -2.58
CA PRO A 113 -7.02 -12.02 -1.79
C PRO A 113 -5.92 -11.30 -2.59
N PRO A 114 -5.60 -10.04 -2.25
CA PRO A 114 -4.43 -9.37 -2.81
C PRO A 114 -3.16 -10.19 -2.63
N ALA A 115 -2.37 -10.29 -3.69
CA ALA A 115 -1.01 -10.82 -3.59
C ALA A 115 -0.11 -9.70 -3.08
N VAL A 116 0.67 -9.98 -2.04
CA VAL A 116 1.69 -9.08 -1.48
C VAL A 116 3.00 -9.84 -1.49
N ILE A 117 3.91 -9.44 -2.37
CA ILE A 117 5.16 -10.16 -2.60
C ILE A 117 6.36 -9.23 -2.52
N THR A 118 7.47 -9.76 -2.01
CA THR A 118 8.76 -9.07 -2.02
C THR A 118 9.41 -9.20 -3.39
N ILE A 119 9.94 -8.10 -3.92
CA ILE A 119 10.62 -8.04 -5.22
C ILE A 119 12.02 -7.42 -5.09
N ARG A 120 12.72 -7.23 -6.20
CA ARG A 120 14.00 -6.51 -6.20
C ARG A 120 13.75 -5.00 -6.22
N ALA A 121 14.68 -4.24 -5.65
CA ALA A 121 14.62 -2.78 -5.70
C ALA A 121 14.63 -2.25 -7.13
N ASP A 122 15.38 -2.92 -8.03
CA ASP A 122 15.46 -2.56 -9.44
C ASP A 122 14.10 -2.73 -10.14
N ASP A 123 13.34 -3.77 -9.79
CA ASP A 123 11.99 -3.97 -10.35
C ASP A 123 11.07 -2.78 -10.02
N VAL A 124 11.18 -2.19 -8.82
CA VAL A 124 10.39 -1.00 -8.48
C VAL A 124 10.78 0.19 -9.36
N ARG A 125 12.06 0.40 -9.62
CA ARG A 125 12.54 1.56 -10.39
C ARG A 125 12.26 1.42 -11.88
N GLU A 126 12.49 0.22 -12.42
CA GLU A 126 12.44 -0.04 -13.86
C GLU A 126 11.03 -0.37 -14.36
N ARG A 127 10.14 -0.86 -13.48
CA ARG A 127 8.81 -1.34 -13.89
C ARG A 127 7.66 -0.47 -13.39
N THR A 128 7.90 0.55 -12.57
CA THR A 128 6.85 1.52 -12.22
C THR A 128 6.58 2.41 -13.44
N PRO A 129 5.36 2.41 -13.99
CA PRO A 129 5.01 3.28 -15.11
C PRO A 129 5.15 4.77 -14.77
N ASP A 130 5.45 5.59 -15.76
CA ASP A 130 5.55 7.05 -15.59
C ASP A 130 4.21 7.70 -15.20
N ASP A 131 3.09 7.10 -15.63
CA ASP A 131 1.72 7.54 -15.34
C ASP A 131 1.15 6.94 -14.03
N ALA A 132 1.95 6.19 -13.27
CA ALA A 132 1.52 5.63 -11.99
C ALA A 132 1.18 6.73 -10.97
N ILE A 133 0.05 6.58 -10.29
CA ILE A 133 -0.39 7.50 -9.25
C ILE A 133 0.49 7.28 -8.03
N ARG A 134 1.15 8.35 -7.57
CA ARG A 134 2.06 8.28 -6.43
C ARG A 134 1.27 8.10 -5.13
N VAL A 135 1.75 7.17 -4.31
CA VAL A 135 1.16 6.82 -3.03
C VAL A 135 2.27 6.90 -1.98
N ALA A 136 1.95 7.51 -0.84
CA ALA A 136 2.81 7.49 0.32
C ALA A 136 1.96 7.42 1.59
N THR A 137 2.42 6.66 2.59
CA THR A 137 1.91 6.79 3.95
C THR A 137 2.25 8.21 4.44
N PRO A 138 1.26 9.02 4.83
CA PRO A 138 1.55 10.35 5.36
C PRO A 138 2.44 10.24 6.59
N PRO A 139 3.34 11.22 6.83
CA PRO A 139 4.10 11.25 8.07
C PRO A 139 3.12 11.25 9.25
N PRO A 140 3.50 10.69 10.41
CA PRO A 140 2.68 10.84 11.61
C PRO A 140 2.41 12.34 11.80
N GLU A 141 1.14 12.72 11.93
CA GLU A 141 0.76 14.10 12.21
C GLU A 141 1.59 14.58 13.40
N ALA A 142 2.43 15.59 13.18
CA ALA A 142 3.12 16.23 14.28
C ALA A 142 2.01 16.77 15.18
N GLN A 143 1.90 16.23 16.39
CA GLN A 143 1.01 16.81 17.38
C GLN A 143 1.49 18.25 17.58
N GLU A 144 0.70 19.22 17.12
CA GLU A 144 0.90 20.63 17.46
C GLU A 144 0.92 20.71 18.99
N GLN A 145 2.12 20.80 19.57
CA GLN A 145 2.27 21.16 20.96
C GLN A 145 1.63 22.55 21.11
N PRO A 146 0.60 22.72 21.96
CA PRO A 146 0.10 24.05 22.23
C PRO A 146 1.27 24.86 22.77
N THR A 147 1.70 25.87 22.02
CA THR A 147 2.65 26.87 22.50
C THR A 147 2.00 27.51 23.71
N ALA A 148 2.40 27.08 24.90
CA ALA A 148 2.05 27.76 26.12
C ALA A 148 2.61 29.19 26.00
N ALA A 149 1.71 30.16 25.84
CA ALA A 149 2.04 31.56 25.91
C ALA A 149 2.68 31.83 27.27
N ILE A 150 3.99 32.06 27.28
CA ILE A 150 4.70 32.63 28.41
C ILE A 150 4.35 34.12 28.39
N THR A 151 3.38 34.51 29.21
CA THR A 151 3.15 35.92 29.55
C THR A 151 4.25 36.36 30.51
N VAL A 152 5.00 37.39 30.13
CA VAL A 152 5.99 38.10 30.95
C VAL A 152 5.30 39.23 31.70
#